data_AF-A0A522HHP4-F1
#
_entry.id   AF-A0A522HHP4-F1
#
_cell.length_a   1.000
_cell.length_b   1.000
_cell.length_c   1.000
_cell.angle_alpha   90.00
_cell.angle_beta   90.00
_cell.angle_gamma   90.00
#
_symmetry.space_group_name_H-M   'P 1'
#
loop_
_entity.id
_entity.type
_entity.pdbx_description
1 polymer ?
#
loop_
_entity_poly.entity_id
_entity_poly.type
_entity_poly.pdbx_seq_one_letter_code
_entity_poly.pdbx_strand_id
1 'polypeptide(L)'
;MSSTLYFPIEACAGIDNSDAAPYDRQWMVVDADWRRLTQHDQPKLAQVDVSIRFGYLVMRAPGMLRMDIPLDVIEDDDSVRRQATVGTQTIDVVDEGELAAAWVSNCLGTPSRLVKVHPDAPAVRWDV
;
A
#
# COMPACT_ATOMS: atom_id res chain seq x y z
N MET A 1 -9.18 5.32 26.67
CA MET A 1 -9.78 5.68 25.37
C MET A 1 -9.14 4.77 24.35
N SER A 2 -9.90 3.93 23.66
CA SER A 2 -9.33 3.14 22.57
C SER A 2 -9.11 4.07 21.38
N SER A 3 -7.87 4.25 21.00
CA SER A 3 -7.55 4.93 19.74
C SER A 3 -7.94 4.01 18.57
N THR A 4 -8.48 4.60 17.50
CA THR A 4 -8.67 3.92 16.22
C THR A 4 -7.41 4.08 15.40
N LEU A 5 -6.81 2.96 15.00
CA LEU A 5 -5.70 2.95 14.06
C LEU A 5 -6.22 2.79 12.63
N TYR A 6 -5.66 3.57 11.71
CA TYR A 6 -5.91 3.46 10.28
C TYR A 6 -4.66 2.94 9.59
N PHE A 7 -4.81 2.08 8.59
CA PHE A 7 -3.73 1.40 7.89
C PHE A 7 -3.79 1.77 6.40
N PRO A 8 -3.28 2.96 6.00
CA PRO A 8 -3.34 3.33 4.59
C PRO A 8 -2.71 2.31 3.66
N ILE A 9 -1.60 1.73 4.09
CA ILE A 9 -1.01 0.53 3.50
C ILE A 9 -1.37 -0.65 4.41
N GLU A 10 -2.16 -1.60 3.92
CA GLU A 10 -2.84 -2.62 4.74
C GLU A 10 -1.92 -3.38 5.70
N ALA A 11 -0.71 -3.74 5.26
CA ALA A 11 0.22 -4.55 6.03
C ALA A 11 1.31 -3.74 6.79
N CYS A 12 1.25 -2.41 6.80
CA CYS A 12 2.27 -1.56 7.42
C CYS A 12 1.83 -1.01 8.80
N ALA A 13 2.60 -0.08 9.39
CA ALA A 13 2.25 0.55 10.65
C ALA A 13 0.96 1.38 10.55
N GLY A 14 0.11 1.27 11.58
CA GLY A 14 -1.13 2.03 11.69
C GLY A 14 -0.90 3.47 12.17
N ILE A 15 -1.76 4.38 11.73
CA ILE A 15 -1.77 5.79 12.07
C ILE A 15 -2.87 6.05 13.10
N ASP A 16 -2.49 6.57 14.27
CA ASP A 16 -3.40 7.10 15.29
C ASP A 16 -3.77 8.57 14.98
N ASN A 17 -4.46 8.78 13.86
CA ASN A 17 -5.01 10.08 13.47
C ASN A 17 -6.21 9.88 12.52
N SER A 18 -7.35 10.49 12.84
CA SER A 18 -8.56 10.48 12.02
C SER A 18 -8.38 11.03 10.60
N ASP A 19 -7.38 11.88 10.35
CA ASP A 19 -7.08 12.38 9.00
C ASP A 19 -6.68 11.25 8.04
N ALA A 20 -6.23 10.11 8.56
CA ALA A 20 -5.91 8.92 7.77
C ALA A 20 -7.13 8.05 7.43
N ALA A 21 -8.31 8.33 8.02
CA ALA A 21 -9.52 7.52 7.83
C ALA A 21 -9.97 7.37 6.36
N PRO A 22 -9.95 8.42 5.51
CA PRO A 22 -10.32 8.29 4.10
C PRO A 22 -9.38 7.38 3.30
N TYR A 23 -8.18 7.17 3.82
CA TYR A 23 -7.08 6.48 3.17
C TYR A 23 -6.92 5.03 3.68
N ASP A 24 -7.72 4.60 4.65
CA ASP A 24 -7.63 3.26 5.25
C ASP A 24 -7.72 2.17 4.17
N ARG A 25 -6.71 1.31 4.14
CA ARG A 25 -6.57 0.17 3.22
C ARG A 25 -6.74 0.53 1.73
N GLN A 26 -6.32 1.73 1.34
CA GLN A 26 -6.28 2.12 -0.06
C GLN A 26 -5.06 1.55 -0.80
N TRP A 27 -3.97 1.25 -0.09
CA TRP A 27 -2.76 0.68 -0.66
C TRP A 27 -2.46 -0.69 -0.09
N MET A 28 -1.77 -1.50 -0.89
CA MET A 28 -1.17 -2.75 -0.46
C MET A 28 0.14 -3.00 -1.20
N VAL A 29 0.94 -3.92 -0.66
CA VAL A 29 2.15 -4.38 -1.33
C VAL A 29 1.87 -5.73 -1.98
N VAL A 30 2.34 -5.89 -3.21
CA VAL A 30 2.26 -7.16 -3.95
C VAL A 30 3.64 -7.67 -4.33
N ASP A 31 3.77 -8.99 -4.49
CA ASP A 31 4.97 -9.63 -5.02
C ASP A 31 5.04 -9.57 -6.56
N ALA A 32 6.05 -10.24 -7.13
CA ALA A 32 6.22 -10.33 -8.59
C ALA A 32 5.08 -11.05 -9.32
N ASP A 33 4.32 -11.90 -8.62
CA ASP A 33 3.15 -12.62 -9.13
C ASP A 33 1.84 -11.85 -8.88
N TRP A 34 1.93 -10.58 -8.49
CA TRP A 34 0.80 -9.71 -8.15
C TRP A 34 -0.07 -10.24 -6.99
N ARG A 35 0.53 -10.99 -6.07
CA ARG A 35 -0.14 -11.49 -4.87
C ARG A 35 0.14 -10.54 -3.72
N ARG A 36 -0.91 -10.18 -2.97
CA ARG A 36 -0.82 -9.42 -1.72
C ARG A 36 0.23 -10.06 -0.80
N LEU A 37 1.12 -9.22 -0.27
CA LEU A 37 2.03 -9.57 0.80
C LEU A 37 1.49 -9.11 2.15
N THR A 38 1.45 -10.03 3.11
CA THR A 38 1.07 -9.73 4.51
C THR A 38 2.31 -9.67 5.41
N GLN A 39 2.15 -9.22 6.65
CA GLN A 39 3.24 -9.27 7.64
C GLN A 39 3.73 -10.70 7.96
N HIS A 40 2.88 -11.71 7.73
CA HIS A 40 3.28 -13.11 7.86
C HIS A 40 4.24 -13.52 6.74
N ASP A 41 3.95 -13.09 5.51
CA ASP A 41 4.79 -13.39 4.34
C ASP A 41 6.09 -12.57 4.36
N GLN A 42 5.99 -11.30 4.77
CA GLN A 42 7.11 -10.37 4.82
C GLN A 42 7.09 -9.51 6.10
N PRO A 43 7.75 -9.98 7.19
CA PRO A 43 7.77 -9.29 8.48
C PRO A 43 8.34 -7.86 8.44
N LYS A 44 9.16 -7.54 7.43
CA LYS A 44 9.71 -6.19 7.26
C LYS A 44 8.64 -5.13 6.96
N LEU A 45 7.45 -5.52 6.49
CA LEU A 45 6.33 -4.58 6.30
C LEU A 45 5.95 -3.86 7.59
N ALA A 46 6.09 -4.52 8.75
CA ALA A 46 5.85 -3.91 10.06
C ALA A 46 6.87 -2.80 10.42
N GLN A 47 8.00 -2.73 9.72
CA GLN A 47 9.04 -1.71 9.94
C GLN A 47 8.84 -0.47 9.04
N VAL A 48 7.86 -0.52 8.15
CA VAL A 48 7.48 0.62 7.30
C VAL A 48 6.59 1.56 8.11
N ASP A 49 7.15 2.70 8.48
CA ASP A 49 6.43 3.82 9.07
C ASP A 49 5.66 4.56 7.97
N VAL A 50 4.38 4.82 8.24
CA VAL A 50 3.45 5.43 7.30
C VAL A 50 2.84 6.67 7.94
N SER A 51 2.79 7.77 7.19
CA SER A 51 2.10 8.98 7.64
C SER A 51 1.44 9.71 6.49
N ILE A 52 0.35 10.42 6.77
CA ILE A 52 -0.33 11.30 5.80
C ILE A 52 0.08 12.74 6.08
N ARG A 53 0.68 13.44 5.11
CA ARG A 53 1.14 14.83 5.27
C ARG A 53 0.99 15.61 3.96
N PHE A 54 0.34 16.77 4.02
CA PHE A 54 0.27 17.74 2.92
C PHE A 54 -0.23 17.15 1.57
N GLY A 55 -1.15 16.17 1.61
CA GLY A 55 -1.64 15.51 0.38
C GLY A 55 -0.78 14.35 -0.11
N TYR A 56 0.16 13.86 0.71
CA TYR A 56 1.04 12.74 0.39
C TYR A 56 0.93 11.63 1.44
N LEU A 57 0.99 10.38 0.96
CA LEU A 57 1.36 9.19 1.72
C LEU A 57 2.88 9.15 1.82
N VAL A 58 3.38 9.35 3.03
CA VAL A 58 4.81 9.36 3.32
C VAL A 58 5.21 8.02 3.92
N MET A 59 6.15 7.34 3.29
CA MET A 59 6.72 6.08 3.76
C MET A 59 8.17 6.25 4.20
N ARG A 60 8.53 5.59 5.30
CA ARG A 60 9.89 5.53 5.83
C ARG A 60 10.20 4.12 6.33
N ALA A 61 11.45 3.70 6.18
CA ALA A 61 11.93 2.43 6.71
C ALA A 61 13.42 2.55 7.06
N PRO A 62 13.96 1.70 7.95
CA PRO A 62 15.38 1.71 8.29
C PRO A 62 16.27 1.54 7.05
N GLY A 63 17.23 2.45 6.85
CA GLY A 63 18.17 2.42 5.73
C GLY A 63 17.59 2.89 4.38
N MET A 64 16.32 3.32 4.35
CA MET A 64 15.66 3.81 3.15
C MET A 64 15.52 5.34 3.16
N LEU A 65 15.64 5.96 1.99
CA LEU A 65 15.24 7.36 1.82
C LEU A 65 13.74 7.50 2.00
N ARG A 66 13.28 8.67 2.45
CA ARG A 66 11.85 8.98 2.52
C ARG A 66 11.21 8.87 1.13
N MET A 67 10.05 8.23 1.05
CA MET A 67 9.20 8.18 -0.15
C MET A 67 7.91 8.94 0.08
N ASP A 68 7.49 9.74 -0.89
CA ASP A 68 6.24 10.49 -0.87
C ASP A 68 5.40 10.09 -2.09
N ILE A 69 4.18 9.60 -1.85
CA ILE A 69 3.21 9.20 -2.88
C ILE A 69 2.02 10.17 -2.84
N PRO A 70 1.68 10.88 -3.92
CA PRO A 70 0.52 11.76 -3.95
C PRO A 70 -0.80 11.00 -3.70
N LEU A 71 -1.68 11.54 -2.85
CA LEU A 71 -2.94 10.86 -2.48
C LEU A 71 -4.01 10.97 -3.59
N ASP A 72 -4.14 12.15 -4.18
CA ASP A 72 -5.26 12.54 -5.07
C ASP A 72 -4.99 12.29 -6.56
N VAL A 73 -4.01 11.44 -6.88
CA VAL A 73 -3.85 10.99 -8.26
C VAL A 73 -4.91 9.93 -8.52
N ILE A 74 -5.92 10.33 -9.29
CA ILE A 74 -6.87 9.43 -9.94
C ILE A 74 -6.18 9.04 -11.26
N GLU A 75 -5.61 7.84 -11.30
CA GLU A 75 -5.10 7.30 -12.55
C GLU A 75 -6.30 6.76 -13.36
N ASP A 76 -6.97 7.66 -14.07
CA ASP A 76 -8.05 7.36 -15.04
C ASP A 76 -7.52 6.76 -16.36
N ASP A 77 -6.23 6.43 -16.41
CA ASP A 77 -5.63 5.79 -17.58
C ASP A 77 -5.63 4.27 -17.40
N ASP A 78 -6.40 3.56 -18.23
CA ASP A 78 -6.42 2.09 -18.28
C ASP A 78 -5.01 1.48 -18.47
N SER A 79 -4.02 2.26 -18.95
CA SER A 79 -2.65 1.79 -19.19
C SER A 79 -1.90 1.33 -17.92
N VAL A 80 -2.27 1.85 -16.76
CA VAL A 80 -1.67 1.55 -15.44
C VAL A 80 -2.48 0.54 -14.62
N ARG A 81 -3.69 0.19 -15.08
CA ARG A 81 -4.55 -0.78 -14.42
C ARG A 81 -3.94 -2.18 -14.51
N ARG A 82 -3.88 -2.85 -13.37
CA ARG A 82 -3.37 -4.22 -13.21
C ARG A 82 -4.33 -5.01 -12.34
N GLN A 83 -4.14 -6.32 -12.29
CA GLN A 83 -4.90 -7.20 -11.42
C GLN A 83 -4.00 -7.75 -10.33
N ALA A 84 -4.44 -7.62 -9.09
CA ALA A 84 -3.78 -8.20 -7.93
C ALA A 84 -4.68 -9.22 -7.23
N THR A 85 -4.06 -10.22 -6.62
CA THR A 85 -4.74 -11.29 -5.89
C THR A 85 -4.63 -11.07 -4.39
N VAL A 86 -5.78 -10.92 -3.74
CA VAL A 86 -5.96 -10.82 -2.28
C VAL A 86 -6.66 -12.10 -1.82
N GLY A 87 -5.88 -13.05 -1.27
CA GLY A 87 -6.39 -14.38 -0.91
C GLY A 87 -6.96 -15.13 -2.12
N THR A 88 -8.29 -15.19 -2.24
CA THR A 88 -9.00 -15.82 -3.37
C THR A 88 -9.68 -14.80 -4.31
N GLN A 89 -9.58 -13.51 -3.99
CA GLN A 89 -10.20 -12.44 -4.75
C GLN A 89 -9.16 -11.81 -5.68
N THR A 90 -9.51 -11.64 -6.95
CA THR A 90 -8.75 -10.78 -7.87
C THR A 90 -9.43 -9.42 -7.93
N ILE A 91 -8.65 -8.35 -7.73
CA ILE A 91 -9.14 -6.97 -7.76
C ILE A 91 -8.30 -6.12 -8.71
N ASP A 92 -8.92 -5.08 -9.24
CA ASP A 92 -8.21 -4.07 -10.02
C ASP A 92 -7.43 -3.13 -9.12
N VAL A 93 -6.19 -2.88 -9.52
CA VAL A 93 -5.27 -2.00 -8.82
C VAL A 93 -4.53 -1.11 -9.79
N VAL A 94 -4.00 -0.02 -9.27
CA VAL A 94 -3.11 0.91 -9.95
C VAL A 94 -1.71 0.70 -9.41
N ASP A 95 -0.72 0.57 -10.29
CA ASP A 95 0.69 0.48 -9.91
C ASP A 95 1.25 1.89 -9.63
N GLU A 96 1.79 2.12 -8.44
CA GLU A 96 2.39 3.42 -8.05
C GLU A 96 3.73 3.70 -8.76
N GLY A 97 4.13 2.81 -9.66
CA GLY A 97 5.21 3.01 -10.61
C GLY A 97 6.56 2.51 -10.11
N GLU A 98 7.55 2.59 -11.01
CA GLU A 98 8.88 1.98 -10.81
C GLU A 98 9.64 2.56 -9.62
N LEU A 99 9.40 3.83 -9.27
CA LEU A 99 10.05 4.45 -8.10
C LEU A 99 9.55 3.82 -6.79
N ALA A 100 8.23 3.66 -6.65
CA ALA A 100 7.62 3.00 -5.50
C ALA A 100 8.00 1.52 -5.45
N ALA A 101 7.97 0.83 -6.60
CA ALA A 101 8.40 -0.56 -6.72
C ALA A 101 9.86 -0.76 -6.28
N ALA A 102 10.80 0.08 -6.73
CA ALA A 102 12.19 0.00 -6.32
C ALA A 102 12.35 0.26 -4.81
N TRP A 103 11.62 1.22 -4.26
CA TRP A 103 11.66 1.52 -2.83
C TRP A 103 11.19 0.33 -2.00
N VAL A 104 10.01 -0.22 -2.31
CA VAL A 104 9.45 -1.36 -1.59
C VAL A 104 10.35 -2.58 -1.77
N SER A 105 10.82 -2.86 -3.00
CA SER A 105 11.70 -3.99 -3.27
C SER A 105 13.00 -3.93 -2.48
N ASN A 106 13.62 -2.75 -2.37
CA ASN A 106 14.83 -2.56 -1.58
C ASN A 106 14.57 -2.69 -0.07
N CYS A 107 13.46 -2.14 0.41
CA CYS A 107 13.05 -2.25 1.81
C CYS A 107 12.84 -3.73 2.21
N LEU A 108 12.11 -4.48 1.38
CA LEU A 108 11.73 -5.86 1.68
C LEU A 108 12.87 -6.85 1.34
N GLY A 109 13.70 -6.53 0.35
CA GLY A 109 14.77 -7.39 -0.17
C GLY A 109 14.29 -8.41 -1.20
N THR A 110 13.06 -8.25 -1.71
CA THR A 110 12.41 -9.13 -2.69
C THR A 110 11.66 -8.28 -3.71
N PRO A 111 11.58 -8.68 -4.99
CA PRO A 111 10.80 -7.95 -6.00
C PRO A 111 9.35 -7.77 -5.54
N SER A 112 8.95 -6.52 -5.32
CA SER A 112 7.66 -6.15 -4.75
C SER A 112 7.22 -4.78 -5.29
N ARG A 113 5.91 -4.55 -5.37
CA ARG A 113 5.31 -3.30 -5.86
C ARG A 113 4.32 -2.74 -4.85
N LEU A 114 4.27 -1.42 -4.74
CA LEU A 114 3.18 -0.73 -4.04
C LEU A 114 2.06 -0.51 -5.05
N VAL A 115 0.84 -0.90 -4.69
CA VAL A 115 -0.33 -0.73 -5.54
C VAL A 115 -1.47 -0.10 -4.76
N LYS A 116 -2.27 0.70 -5.45
CA LYS A 116 -3.49 1.32 -4.92
C LYS A 116 -4.71 0.56 -5.41
N VAL A 117 -5.68 0.33 -4.54
CA VAL A 117 -6.97 -0.25 -4.91
C VAL A 117 -7.69 0.71 -5.86
N HIS A 118 -8.11 0.22 -7.02
CA HIS A 118 -8.82 1.04 -8.00
C HIS A 118 -10.17 1.51 -7.40
N PRO A 119 -10.62 2.76 -7.61
CA PRO A 119 -11.88 3.26 -7.04
C PRO A 119 -13.12 2.45 -7.44
N ASP A 120 -13.13 1.90 -8.67
CA ASP A 120 -14.19 1.02 -9.16
C ASP A 120 -14.04 -0.46 -8.74
N ALA A 121 -12.99 -0.80 -8.00
CA ALA A 121 -12.82 -2.16 -7.53
C ALA A 121 -13.91 -2.52 -6.49
N PRO A 122 -14.39 -3.78 -6.48
CA PRO A 122 -15.26 -4.23 -5.41
C PRO A 122 -14.54 -4.16 -4.06
N ALA A 123 -15.31 -4.06 -2.98
CA ALA A 123 -14.77 -4.08 -1.62
C ALA A 123 -13.81 -5.27 -1.43
N VAL A 124 -12.60 -4.96 -0.99
CA VAL A 124 -11.51 -5.92 -0.83
C VAL A 124 -11.72 -6.71 0.46
N ARG A 125 -11.58 -8.03 0.38
CA ARG A 125 -11.64 -8.93 1.54
C ARG A 125 -10.23 -9.12 2.09
N TRP A 126 -9.92 -8.40 3.16
CA TRP A 126 -8.59 -8.45 3.80
C TRP A 126 -8.41 -9.64 4.76
N ASP A 127 -9.50 -10.26 5.22
CA ASP A 127 -9.50 -11.32 6.26
C ASP A 127 -9.18 -12.74 5.74
N VAL A 128 -8.41 -12.86 4.66
CA VAL A 128 -8.02 -14.15 4.05
C VAL A 128 -6.53 -14.35 3.99
#